data_AF-A0AAW1JLU5-F1
#
_entry.id   AF-A0AAW1JLU5-F1
#
_cell.length_a   1.000
_cell.length_b   1.000
_cell.length_c   1.000
_cell.angle_alpha   90.00
_cell.angle_beta   90.00
_cell.angle_gamma   90.00
#
_symmetry.space_group_name_H-M   'P 1'
#
loop_
_entity.id
_entity.type
_entity.pdbx_description
1 polymer ?
#
loop_
_entity_poly.entity_id
_entity_poly.type
_entity_poly.pdbx_seq_one_letter_code
_entity_poly.pdbx_strand_id
1 'polypeptide(L)'
;MYSTICKQNKNTDSVIARMITAGFTGQLKGWWDNYLSEASKEGIYNSKTNENPPIENAVYILTVNIIEHFTGRFLSKSENVRTLLQNLRCKTLTDYRWYKDAFLCRVMELPESSSAHWKAKFIDGLPHLFAERVKTVLRDQSGSIPYNEYSYGRLIGACTEQGLKLCNEIKLNQQIKRQNLAERNQLGDFCEQFGMDMPPYPNKKRKASREINNKSFHRKKRNKPYLKGTQIDNYNKKYFKPYRKKKFKSKPDNKIICYKCNKIGHYAKDCWTKKAISTL
;
A
#
# COMPACT_ATOMS: atom_id res chain seq x y z
N MET A 1 -17.23 -10.85 -35.41
CA MET A 1 -18.33 -11.79 -35.10
C MET A 1 -19.65 -11.28 -35.65
N TYR A 2 -20.42 -10.42 -34.96
CA TYR A 2 -21.74 -9.98 -35.46
C TYR A 2 -21.69 -9.41 -36.89
N SER A 3 -20.85 -8.40 -37.14
CA SER A 3 -20.64 -7.82 -38.47
C SER A 3 -20.21 -8.84 -39.53
N THR A 4 -19.39 -9.83 -39.15
CA THR A 4 -18.94 -10.92 -40.01
C THR A 4 -20.12 -11.79 -40.49
N ILE A 5 -21.03 -12.13 -39.58
CA ILE A 5 -22.23 -12.93 -39.85
C ILE A 5 -23.23 -12.13 -40.71
N CYS A 6 -23.43 -10.84 -40.40
CA CYS A 6 -24.32 -9.99 -41.19
C CYS A 6 -23.82 -9.78 -42.64
N LYS A 7 -22.50 -9.70 -42.87
CA LYS A 7 -21.91 -9.67 -44.21
C LYS A 7 -22.09 -10.99 -44.98
N GLN A 8 -22.00 -12.14 -44.30
CA GLN A 8 -22.33 -13.44 -44.90
C GLN A 8 -23.80 -13.50 -45.36
N ASN A 9 -24.71 -12.84 -44.63
CA ASN A 9 -26.11 -12.65 -44.99
C ASN A 9 -26.36 -11.49 -45.99
N LYS A 10 -25.35 -11.07 -46.76
CA LYS A 10 -25.39 -10.01 -47.79
C LYS A 10 -25.82 -8.60 -47.31
N ASN A 11 -25.74 -8.29 -46.01
CA ASN A 11 -26.01 -6.93 -45.52
C ASN A 11 -24.84 -5.99 -45.84
N THR A 12 -25.13 -4.78 -46.31
CA THR A 12 -24.15 -3.70 -46.47
C THR A 12 -23.60 -3.26 -45.11
N ASP A 13 -22.36 -2.76 -45.08
CA ASP A 13 -21.72 -2.33 -43.84
C ASP A 13 -22.46 -1.15 -43.20
N SER A 14 -23.10 -0.31 -44.03
CA SER A 14 -24.01 0.76 -43.62
C SER A 14 -25.24 0.23 -42.84
N VAL A 15 -25.88 -0.84 -43.31
CA VAL A 15 -27.01 -1.49 -42.61
C VAL A 15 -26.54 -2.13 -41.30
N ILE A 16 -25.35 -2.75 -41.30
CA ILE A 16 -24.75 -3.33 -40.09
C ILE A 16 -24.44 -2.25 -39.05
N ALA A 17 -23.91 -1.10 -39.47
CA ALA A 17 -23.69 0.05 -38.60
C ALA A 17 -25.02 0.58 -38.02
N ARG A 18 -26.09 0.67 -38.83
CA ARG A 18 -27.44 1.06 -38.36
C ARG A 18 -28.04 0.07 -37.36
N MET A 19 -27.80 -1.24 -37.52
CA MET A 19 -28.19 -2.25 -36.52
C MET A 19 -27.40 -2.12 -35.21
N ILE A 20 -26.11 -1.78 -35.29
CA ILE A 20 -25.25 -1.58 -34.12
C ILE A 20 -25.67 -0.33 -33.33
N THR A 21 -25.93 0.80 -34.00
CA THR A 21 -26.36 2.05 -33.35
C THR A 21 -27.74 1.94 -32.71
N ALA A 22 -28.68 1.21 -33.33
CA ALA A 22 -29.97 0.88 -32.73
C ALA A 22 -29.85 0.06 -31.42
N GLY A 23 -28.77 -0.70 -31.26
CA GLY A 23 -28.45 -1.43 -30.03
C GLY A 23 -27.76 -0.60 -28.93
N PHE A 24 -27.49 0.69 -29.14
CA PHE A 24 -26.84 1.52 -28.13
C PHE A 24 -27.77 1.84 -26.95
N THR A 25 -27.16 1.90 -25.75
CA THR A 25 -27.84 2.23 -24.50
C THR A 25 -26.97 3.16 -23.65
N GLY A 26 -27.56 3.79 -22.63
CA GLY A 26 -26.84 4.66 -21.68
C GLY A 26 -26.03 5.76 -22.37
N GLN A 27 -24.75 5.86 -22.02
CA GLN A 27 -23.85 6.91 -22.54
C GLN A 27 -23.62 6.83 -24.05
N LEU A 28 -23.53 5.62 -24.63
CA LEU A 28 -23.38 5.43 -26.08
C LEU A 28 -24.60 5.95 -26.84
N LYS A 29 -25.82 5.73 -26.30
CA LYS A 29 -27.04 6.28 -26.89
C LYS A 29 -27.13 7.80 -26.71
N GLY A 30 -26.77 8.30 -25.52
CA GLY A 30 -26.71 9.75 -25.25
C GLY A 30 -25.80 10.49 -26.22
N TRP A 31 -24.63 9.91 -26.52
CA TRP A 31 -23.69 10.38 -27.54
C TRP A 31 -24.28 10.31 -28.95
N TRP A 32 -24.79 9.15 -29.37
CA TRP A 32 -25.30 8.97 -30.72
C TRP A 32 -26.51 9.84 -31.04
N ASP A 33 -27.48 9.93 -30.14
CA ASP A 33 -28.73 10.65 -30.38
C ASP A 33 -28.54 12.17 -30.24
N ASN A 34 -27.80 12.63 -29.23
CA ASN A 34 -27.79 14.06 -28.82
C ASN A 34 -26.46 14.80 -29.04
N TYR A 35 -25.34 14.10 -29.29
CA TYR A 35 -24.02 14.74 -29.47
C TYR A 35 -23.54 14.73 -30.93
N LEU A 36 -23.81 13.68 -31.70
CA LEU A 36 -23.54 13.70 -33.15
C LEU A 36 -24.58 14.54 -33.91
N SER A 37 -24.10 15.41 -34.79
CA SER A 37 -24.93 15.99 -35.84
C SER A 37 -25.36 14.93 -36.85
N GLU A 38 -26.52 15.09 -37.49
CA GLU A 38 -27.03 14.11 -38.46
C GLU A 38 -26.10 13.96 -39.68
N ALA A 39 -25.46 15.06 -40.10
CA ALA A 39 -24.41 15.04 -41.14
C ALA A 39 -23.19 14.20 -40.73
N SER A 40 -22.82 14.18 -39.44
CA SER A 40 -21.76 13.31 -38.93
C SER A 40 -22.19 11.83 -38.93
N LYS A 41 -23.45 11.53 -38.63
CA LYS A 41 -24.00 10.16 -38.65
C LYS A 41 -24.03 9.60 -40.07
N GLU A 42 -24.53 10.36 -41.04
CA GLU A 42 -24.49 9.97 -42.45
C GLU A 42 -23.06 9.93 -43.02
N GLY A 43 -22.14 10.78 -42.54
CA GLY A 43 -20.71 10.66 -42.85
C GLY A 43 -20.10 9.33 -42.39
N ILE A 44 -20.52 8.80 -41.24
CA ILE A 44 -20.12 7.47 -40.76
C ILE A 44 -20.79 6.38 -41.63
N TYR A 45 -22.11 6.44 -41.83
CA TYR A 45 -22.86 5.41 -42.55
C TYR A 45 -22.50 5.25 -44.03
N ASN A 46 -22.01 6.31 -44.69
CA ASN A 46 -21.64 6.29 -46.11
C ASN A 46 -20.12 6.15 -46.34
N SER A 47 -19.33 5.92 -45.27
CA SER A 47 -17.86 5.85 -45.34
C SER A 47 -17.34 4.59 -46.06
N LYS A 48 -16.28 4.77 -46.85
CA LYS A 48 -15.62 3.74 -47.68
C LYS A 48 -14.09 3.82 -47.54
N THR A 49 -13.38 2.74 -47.89
CA THR A 49 -11.92 2.75 -48.01
C THR A 49 -11.48 3.43 -49.30
N ASN A 50 -10.24 3.96 -49.30
CA ASN A 50 -9.58 4.53 -50.48
C ASN A 50 -8.93 3.45 -51.37
N GLU A 51 -9.36 2.20 -51.24
CA GLU A 51 -8.89 1.07 -52.03
C GLU A 51 -9.62 1.05 -53.38
N ASN A 52 -9.08 0.33 -54.37
CA ASN A 52 -9.72 0.14 -55.66
C ASN A 52 -10.08 -1.36 -55.84
N PRO A 53 -11.37 -1.74 -55.84
CA PRO A 53 -12.57 -0.91 -55.68
C PRO A 53 -12.80 -0.45 -54.21
N PRO A 54 -13.49 0.69 -53.98
CA PRO A 54 -13.69 1.25 -52.65
C PRO A 54 -14.70 0.44 -51.82
N ILE A 55 -14.25 -0.09 -50.68
CA ILE A 55 -15.02 -1.03 -49.84
C ILE A 55 -15.78 -0.26 -48.75
N GLU A 56 -17.04 -0.61 -48.49
CA GLU A 56 -17.81 -0.03 -47.38
C GLU A 56 -17.17 -0.31 -46.00
N ASN A 57 -17.01 0.74 -45.19
CA ASN A 57 -16.24 0.67 -43.94
C ASN A 57 -16.91 1.38 -42.75
N ALA A 58 -18.22 1.62 -42.83
CA ALA A 58 -19.06 2.28 -41.83
C ALA A 58 -18.92 1.70 -40.41
N VAL A 59 -18.79 0.37 -40.25
CA VAL A 59 -18.64 -0.29 -38.95
C VAL A 59 -17.27 -0.02 -38.34
N TYR A 60 -16.20 0.03 -39.14
CA TYR A 60 -14.87 0.40 -38.67
C TYR A 60 -14.82 1.88 -38.29
N ILE A 61 -15.34 2.76 -39.14
CA ILE A 61 -15.36 4.21 -38.87
C ILE A 61 -16.25 4.54 -37.66
N LEU A 62 -17.40 3.86 -37.49
CA LEU A 62 -18.21 3.93 -36.27
C LEU A 62 -17.40 3.50 -35.04
N THR A 63 -16.69 2.37 -35.12
CA THR A 63 -15.85 1.85 -34.03
C THR A 63 -14.74 2.83 -33.65
N VAL A 64 -14.04 3.40 -34.64
CA VAL A 64 -12.98 4.41 -34.41
C VAL A 64 -13.56 5.68 -33.78
N ASN A 65 -14.71 6.18 -34.25
CA ASN A 65 -15.36 7.37 -33.68
C ASN A 65 -15.79 7.15 -32.21
N ILE A 66 -16.33 5.97 -31.88
CA ILE A 66 -16.65 5.61 -30.49
C ILE A 66 -15.39 5.67 -29.62
N ILE A 67 -14.30 5.04 -30.07
CA ILE A 67 -13.09 4.97 -29.26
C ILE A 67 -12.40 6.35 -29.16
N GLU A 68 -12.37 7.15 -30.22
CA GLU A 68 -11.82 8.52 -30.16
C GLU A 68 -12.65 9.43 -29.23
N HIS A 69 -13.99 9.33 -29.24
CA HIS A 69 -14.81 10.13 -28.33
C HIS A 69 -14.69 9.68 -26.86
N PHE A 70 -14.80 8.37 -26.59
CA PHE A 70 -14.84 7.86 -25.21
C PHE A 70 -13.47 7.60 -24.58
N THR A 71 -12.38 7.57 -25.36
CA THR A 71 -11.01 7.36 -24.85
C THR A 71 -9.98 8.40 -25.30
N GLY A 72 -10.34 9.28 -26.26
CA GLY A 72 -9.45 10.29 -26.83
C GLY A 72 -8.64 9.80 -28.04
N ARG A 73 -7.84 10.71 -28.61
CA ARG A 73 -6.96 10.39 -29.75
C ARG A 73 -5.94 9.32 -29.40
N PHE A 74 -5.93 8.23 -30.17
CA PHE A 74 -4.90 7.19 -30.11
C PHE A 74 -3.47 7.71 -30.30
N LEU A 75 -3.29 8.74 -31.13
CA LEU A 75 -1.96 9.20 -31.61
C LEU A 75 -1.00 9.65 -30.50
N SER A 76 -1.50 10.16 -29.37
CA SER A 76 -0.69 10.57 -28.21
C SER A 76 -0.85 9.67 -26.98
N LYS A 77 -1.39 8.44 -27.15
CA LYS A 77 -1.47 7.46 -26.05
C LYS A 77 -0.09 7.20 -25.43
N SER A 78 0.96 7.18 -26.24
CA SER A 78 2.35 7.05 -25.78
C SER A 78 2.75 8.18 -24.82
N GLU A 79 2.49 9.44 -25.13
CA GLU A 79 2.85 10.60 -24.29
C GLU A 79 2.08 10.61 -22.95
N ASN A 80 0.79 10.28 -23.00
CA ASN A 80 -0.04 10.12 -21.80
C ASN A 80 0.48 8.97 -20.91
N VAL A 81 0.87 7.85 -21.52
CA VAL A 81 1.48 6.70 -20.83
C VAL A 81 2.86 7.04 -20.27
N ARG A 82 3.74 7.71 -21.02
CA ARG A 82 5.04 8.21 -20.56
C ARG A 82 4.85 9.14 -19.35
N THR A 83 3.90 10.06 -19.40
CA THR A 83 3.59 11.00 -18.31
C THR A 83 3.04 10.29 -17.07
N LEU A 84 2.17 9.29 -17.25
CA LEU A 84 1.67 8.46 -16.15
C LEU A 84 2.79 7.65 -15.48
N LEU A 85 3.62 6.96 -16.27
CA LEU A 85 4.78 6.19 -15.79
C LEU A 85 5.83 7.10 -15.12
N GLN A 86 6.00 8.33 -15.61
CA GLN A 86 6.89 9.32 -15.01
C GLN A 86 6.43 9.72 -13.60
N ASN A 87 5.13 9.69 -13.32
CA ASN A 87 4.54 10.00 -12.02
C ASN A 87 4.24 8.74 -11.16
N LEU A 88 4.33 7.53 -11.73
CA LEU A 88 3.98 6.29 -11.03
C LEU A 88 5.05 5.89 -10.00
N ARG A 89 4.66 5.86 -8.71
CA ARG A 89 5.53 5.55 -7.57
C ARG A 89 4.87 4.55 -6.61
N CYS A 90 5.64 3.55 -6.17
CA CYS A 90 5.31 2.62 -5.11
C CYS A 90 5.56 3.29 -3.75
N LYS A 91 4.50 3.69 -3.03
CA LYS A 91 4.65 4.42 -1.76
C LYS A 91 5.14 3.51 -0.63
N THR A 92 4.67 2.27 -0.60
CA THR A 92 5.00 1.26 0.41
C THR A 92 5.21 -0.11 -0.24
N LEU A 93 5.90 -1.03 0.43
CA LEU A 93 6.12 -2.38 -0.11
C LEU A 93 4.84 -3.24 -0.15
N THR A 94 3.78 -2.88 0.59
CA THR A 94 2.46 -3.50 0.42
C THR A 94 1.82 -3.16 -0.93
N ASP A 95 2.19 -2.01 -1.52
CA ASP A 95 1.70 -1.59 -2.84
C ASP A 95 2.46 -2.27 -3.99
N TYR A 96 3.55 -2.98 -3.71
CA TYR A 96 4.50 -3.47 -4.74
C TYR A 96 3.83 -4.34 -5.81
N ARG A 97 2.87 -5.20 -5.45
CA ARG A 97 2.13 -6.02 -6.41
C ARG A 97 1.36 -5.17 -7.40
N TRP A 98 0.56 -4.22 -6.89
CA TRP A 98 -0.17 -3.26 -7.72
C TRP A 98 0.78 -2.40 -8.56
N TYR A 99 1.86 -1.88 -7.98
CA TYR A 99 2.86 -1.07 -8.69
C TYR A 99 3.48 -1.85 -9.85
N LYS A 100 3.90 -3.10 -9.62
CA LYS A 100 4.44 -4.00 -10.65
C LYS A 100 3.44 -4.21 -11.78
N ASP A 101 2.20 -4.58 -11.45
CA ASP A 101 1.18 -4.90 -12.44
C ASP A 101 0.75 -3.64 -13.23
N ALA A 102 0.61 -2.49 -12.57
CA ALA A 102 0.29 -1.21 -13.21
C ALA A 102 1.44 -0.68 -14.08
N PHE A 103 2.68 -0.75 -13.62
CA PHE A 103 3.84 -0.30 -14.41
C PHE A 103 4.01 -1.16 -15.66
N LEU A 104 3.96 -2.49 -15.52
CA LEU A 104 4.09 -3.41 -16.66
C LEU A 104 2.96 -3.23 -17.67
N CYS A 105 1.71 -3.17 -17.20
CA CYS A 105 0.55 -2.98 -18.07
C CYS A 105 0.65 -1.73 -18.95
N ARG A 106 1.27 -0.65 -18.44
CA ARG A 106 1.45 0.61 -19.19
C ARG A 106 2.74 0.66 -20.00
N VAL A 107 3.87 0.16 -19.49
CA VAL A 107 5.15 0.23 -20.21
C VAL A 107 5.13 -0.61 -21.50
N MET A 108 4.37 -1.70 -21.52
CA MET A 108 4.18 -2.54 -22.72
C MET A 108 3.31 -1.86 -23.80
N GLU A 109 2.68 -0.73 -23.51
CA GLU A 109 1.98 0.11 -24.51
C GLU A 109 2.94 1.09 -25.23
N LEU A 110 4.23 1.13 -24.86
CA LEU A 110 5.24 2.01 -25.46
C LEU A 110 6.12 1.28 -26.48
N PRO A 111 6.48 1.90 -27.62
CA PRO A 111 7.42 1.33 -28.59
C PRO A 111 8.83 1.15 -28.00
N GLU A 112 9.21 2.00 -27.04
CA GLU A 112 10.53 2.01 -26.39
C GLU A 112 10.55 1.19 -25.08
N SER A 113 9.61 0.27 -24.89
CA SER A 113 9.37 -0.44 -23.63
C SER A 113 10.61 -1.15 -23.05
N SER A 114 11.53 -1.62 -23.90
CA SER A 114 12.78 -2.30 -23.51
C SER A 114 13.95 -1.36 -23.19
N SER A 115 13.79 -0.04 -23.32
CA SER A 115 14.87 0.93 -23.08
C SER A 115 15.34 0.95 -21.61
N ALA A 116 16.63 1.26 -21.41
CA ALA A 116 17.21 1.45 -20.08
C ALA A 116 16.45 2.47 -19.22
N HIS A 117 15.85 3.51 -19.84
CA HIS A 117 15.09 4.54 -19.13
C HIS A 117 13.94 3.95 -18.30
N TRP A 118 13.07 3.13 -18.91
CA TRP A 118 11.94 2.55 -18.19
C TRP A 118 12.35 1.49 -17.17
N LYS A 119 13.44 0.76 -17.44
CA LYS A 119 14.03 -0.22 -16.51
C LYS A 119 14.62 0.45 -15.28
N ALA A 120 15.34 1.57 -15.43
CA ALA A 120 15.79 2.40 -14.31
C ALA A 120 14.59 3.02 -13.58
N LYS A 121 13.63 3.58 -14.33
CA LYS A 121 12.42 4.21 -13.79
C LYS A 121 11.58 3.26 -12.93
N PHE A 122 11.54 1.97 -13.26
CA PHE A 122 10.89 0.92 -12.47
C PHE A 122 11.55 0.76 -11.09
N ILE A 123 12.89 0.76 -11.02
CA ILE A 123 13.63 0.67 -9.76
C ILE A 123 13.54 1.98 -8.96
N ASP A 124 13.68 3.14 -9.61
CA ASP A 124 13.48 4.47 -9.00
C ASP A 124 12.03 4.76 -8.62
N GLY A 125 11.09 3.89 -9.00
CA GLY A 125 9.70 3.94 -8.55
C GLY A 125 9.44 3.23 -7.23
N LEU A 126 10.40 2.45 -6.72
CA LEU A 126 10.30 1.73 -5.45
C LEU A 126 10.56 2.67 -4.25
N PRO A 127 10.16 2.29 -3.02
CA PRO A 127 10.50 3.07 -1.83
C PRO A 127 12.01 3.22 -1.67
N HIS A 128 12.52 4.44 -1.50
CA HIS A 128 13.95 4.81 -1.59
C HIS A 128 14.95 3.79 -1.01
N LEU A 129 14.81 3.42 0.27
CA LEU A 129 15.73 2.48 0.95
C LEU A 129 15.71 1.06 0.35
N PHE A 130 14.58 0.68 -0.26
CA PHE A 130 14.43 -0.58 -0.98
C PHE A 130 14.96 -0.47 -2.42
N ALA A 131 14.73 0.67 -3.08
CA ALA A 131 15.30 0.96 -4.41
C ALA A 131 16.83 0.83 -4.39
N GLU A 132 17.51 1.50 -3.46
CA GLU A 132 18.98 1.39 -3.34
C GLU A 132 19.45 -0.04 -3.00
N ARG A 133 18.70 -0.78 -2.17
CA ARG A 133 18.99 -2.17 -1.85
C ARG A 133 18.80 -3.14 -3.02
N VAL A 134 17.93 -2.81 -3.98
CA VAL A 134 17.84 -3.56 -5.26
C VAL A 134 18.94 -3.12 -6.22
N LYS A 135 19.26 -1.81 -6.28
CA LYS A 135 20.37 -1.29 -7.09
C LYS A 135 21.71 -1.91 -6.72
N THR A 136 22.04 -2.08 -5.43
CA THR A 136 23.32 -2.70 -5.02
C THR A 136 23.50 -4.14 -5.48
N VAL A 137 22.41 -4.85 -5.81
CA VAL A 137 22.43 -6.22 -6.36
C VAL A 137 22.51 -6.22 -7.88
N LEU A 138 21.94 -5.20 -8.53
CA LEU A 138 21.94 -5.04 -9.99
C LEU A 138 23.22 -4.39 -10.51
N ARG A 139 24.06 -3.83 -9.63
CA ARG A 139 25.34 -3.22 -9.97
C ARG A 139 26.35 -4.27 -10.43
N ASP A 140 27.13 -3.91 -11.44
CA ASP A 140 28.23 -4.70 -11.96
C ASP A 140 29.56 -4.42 -11.21
N GLN A 141 30.67 -4.93 -11.75
CA GLN A 141 32.01 -4.67 -11.20
C GLN A 141 32.47 -3.21 -11.38
N SER A 142 31.93 -2.46 -12.34
CA SER A 142 32.18 -1.00 -12.46
C SER A 142 31.32 -0.15 -11.51
N GLY A 143 30.39 -0.76 -10.78
CA GLY A 143 29.44 -0.05 -9.90
C GLY A 143 28.29 0.64 -10.64
N SER A 144 28.18 0.44 -11.95
CA SER A 144 27.07 0.89 -12.79
C SER A 144 25.97 -0.19 -12.88
N ILE A 145 24.82 0.10 -13.50
CA ILE A 145 23.76 -0.90 -13.70
C ILE A 145 23.51 -1.03 -15.21
N PRO A 146 23.88 -2.16 -15.85
CA PRO A 146 23.68 -2.39 -17.28
C PRO A 146 22.21 -2.70 -17.60
N TYR A 147 21.33 -1.71 -17.42
CA TYR A 147 19.88 -1.86 -17.59
C TYR A 147 19.47 -2.41 -18.98
N ASN A 148 20.27 -2.22 -20.02
CA ASN A 148 20.00 -2.79 -21.35
C ASN A 148 19.91 -4.33 -21.30
N GLU A 149 20.82 -4.99 -20.58
CA GLU A 149 20.91 -6.46 -20.47
C GLU A 149 19.84 -7.08 -19.55
N TYR A 150 19.28 -6.29 -18.64
CA TYR A 150 18.23 -6.77 -17.74
C TYR A 150 16.87 -6.80 -18.43
N SER A 151 16.20 -7.95 -18.39
CA SER A 151 14.75 -8.04 -18.66
C SER A 151 13.95 -7.60 -17.42
N TYR A 152 12.71 -7.15 -17.61
CA TYR A 152 11.81 -6.85 -16.48
C TYR A 152 11.65 -8.06 -15.54
N GLY A 153 11.68 -9.29 -16.07
CA GLY A 153 11.68 -10.52 -15.28
C GLY A 153 12.86 -10.61 -14.30
N ARG A 154 14.09 -10.29 -14.75
CA ARG A 154 15.27 -10.24 -13.86
C ARG A 154 15.16 -9.13 -12.81
N LEU A 155 14.68 -7.94 -13.18
CA LEU A 155 14.47 -6.83 -12.24
C LEU A 155 13.44 -7.18 -11.16
N ILE A 156 12.33 -7.81 -11.55
CA ILE A 156 11.27 -8.29 -10.64
C ILE A 156 11.77 -9.44 -9.75
N GLY A 157 12.63 -10.32 -10.28
CA GLY A 157 13.34 -11.34 -9.51
C GLY A 157 14.18 -10.72 -8.39
N ALA A 158 15.07 -9.78 -8.73
CA ALA A 158 15.92 -9.07 -7.76
C ALA A 158 15.09 -8.31 -6.70
N CYS A 159 14.00 -7.65 -7.10
CA CYS A 159 13.04 -7.04 -6.17
C CYS A 159 12.44 -8.08 -5.22
N THR A 160 11.96 -9.21 -5.74
CA THR A 160 11.30 -10.25 -4.94
C THR A 160 12.28 -10.89 -3.94
N GLU A 161 13.49 -11.19 -4.40
CA GLU A 161 14.56 -11.76 -3.58
C GLU A 161 14.98 -10.82 -2.45
N GLN A 162 15.17 -9.52 -2.73
CA GLN A 162 15.49 -8.54 -1.68
C GLN A 162 14.32 -8.27 -0.74
N GLY A 163 13.07 -8.39 -1.20
CA GLY A 163 11.89 -8.38 -0.34
C GLY A 163 11.87 -9.53 0.66
N LEU A 164 12.21 -10.75 0.21
CA LEU A 164 12.32 -11.93 1.07
C LEU A 164 13.49 -11.83 2.05
N LYS A 165 14.67 -11.39 1.59
CA LYS A 165 15.86 -11.15 2.44
C LYS A 165 15.56 -10.13 3.53
N LEU A 166 14.96 -8.99 3.17
CA LEU A 166 14.53 -7.96 4.14
C LEU A 166 13.49 -8.49 5.14
N CYS A 167 12.53 -9.32 4.70
CA CYS A 167 11.55 -9.94 5.59
C CYS A 167 12.23 -10.86 6.63
N ASN A 168 13.17 -11.70 6.18
CA ASN A 168 13.94 -12.60 7.03
C ASN A 168 14.81 -11.82 8.04
N GLU A 169 15.49 -10.75 7.60
CA GLU A 169 16.25 -9.87 8.48
C GLU A 169 15.38 -9.18 9.54
N ILE A 170 14.19 -8.69 9.17
CA ILE A 170 13.26 -8.08 10.14
C ILE A 170 12.80 -9.12 11.16
N LYS A 171 12.51 -10.35 10.72
CA LYS A 171 12.12 -11.48 11.59
C LYS A 171 13.25 -11.87 12.54
N LEU A 172 14.49 -11.99 12.04
CA LEU A 172 15.68 -12.30 12.84
C LEU A 172 15.99 -11.20 13.84
N ASN A 173 15.95 -9.93 13.43
CA ASN A 173 16.14 -8.78 14.33
C ASN A 173 15.06 -8.69 15.42
N GLN A 174 13.82 -9.12 15.16
CA GLN A 174 12.78 -9.26 16.18
C GLN A 174 13.05 -10.44 17.13
N GLN A 175 13.63 -11.53 16.64
CA GLN A 175 14.01 -12.69 17.46
C GLN A 175 15.19 -12.36 18.38
N ILE A 176 16.25 -11.72 17.85
CA ILE A 176 17.39 -11.22 18.64
C ILE A 176 16.88 -10.29 19.75
N LYS A 177 16.05 -9.30 19.42
CA LYS A 177 15.45 -8.39 20.44
C LYS A 177 14.59 -9.09 21.50
N ARG A 178 14.14 -10.33 21.29
CA ARG A 178 13.51 -11.19 22.32
C ARG A 178 14.56 -12.03 23.06
N GLN A 179 15.60 -12.51 22.39
CA GLN A 179 16.69 -13.28 22.99
C GLN A 179 17.58 -12.43 23.90
N ASN A 180 17.85 -11.15 23.59
CA ASN A 180 18.56 -10.25 24.51
C ASN A 180 17.82 -10.03 25.86
N LEU A 181 16.51 -10.32 25.94
CA LEU A 181 15.77 -10.35 27.21
C LEU A 181 15.97 -11.67 27.97
N ALA A 182 16.28 -12.77 27.27
CA ALA A 182 16.60 -14.07 27.84
C ALA A 182 18.08 -14.18 28.23
N GLU A 183 19.01 -13.69 27.40
CA GLU A 183 20.45 -13.59 27.71
C GLU A 183 20.68 -12.79 28.99
N ARG A 184 19.95 -11.69 29.21
CA ARG A 184 20.06 -10.91 30.45
C ARG A 184 19.45 -11.62 31.67
N ASN A 185 18.53 -12.56 31.48
CA ASN A 185 18.08 -13.44 32.56
C ASN A 185 19.15 -14.51 32.84
N GLN A 186 19.63 -15.21 31.81
CA GLN A 186 20.72 -16.21 31.91
C GLN A 186 21.99 -15.63 32.54
N LEU A 187 22.35 -14.38 32.20
CA LEU A 187 23.47 -13.66 32.81
C LEU A 187 23.16 -13.25 34.27
N GLY A 188 21.89 -13.01 34.60
CA GLY A 188 21.44 -12.84 35.98
C GLY A 188 21.59 -14.13 36.80
N ASP A 189 21.04 -15.23 36.27
CA ASP A 189 21.12 -16.57 36.86
C ASP A 189 22.58 -17.03 37.03
N PHE A 190 23.44 -16.72 36.05
CA PHE A 190 24.90 -16.93 36.10
C PHE A 190 25.58 -16.06 37.16
N CYS A 191 25.28 -14.76 37.21
CA CYS A 191 25.82 -13.87 38.24
C CYS A 191 25.40 -14.31 39.66
N GLU A 192 24.16 -14.78 39.83
CA GLU A 192 23.67 -15.33 41.11
C GLU A 192 24.45 -16.59 41.54
N GLN A 193 24.79 -17.50 40.61
CA GLN A 193 25.62 -18.68 40.89
C GLN A 193 27.02 -18.34 41.42
N PHE A 194 27.58 -17.18 41.03
CA PHE A 194 28.89 -16.71 41.48
C PHE A 194 28.81 -15.62 42.58
N GLY A 195 27.62 -15.35 43.13
CA GLY A 195 27.43 -14.35 44.20
C GLY A 195 27.66 -12.89 43.77
N MET A 196 27.53 -12.59 42.48
CA MET A 196 27.81 -11.27 41.90
C MET A 196 26.52 -10.49 41.61
N ASP A 197 26.47 -9.22 42.00
CA ASP A 197 25.31 -8.36 41.77
C ASP A 197 25.24 -7.86 40.31
N MET A 198 24.16 -8.18 39.60
CA MET A 198 24.03 -7.87 38.16
C MET A 198 23.60 -6.40 37.93
N PRO A 199 24.36 -5.58 37.18
CA PRO A 199 24.21 -4.13 37.19
C PRO A 199 22.84 -3.65 36.65
N PRO A 200 22.20 -2.66 37.29
CA PRO A 200 20.81 -2.28 37.02
C PRO A 200 20.59 -1.75 35.60
N TYR A 201 19.41 -2.04 35.03
CA TYR A 201 19.07 -1.64 33.66
C TYR A 201 19.07 -0.11 33.50
N PRO A 202 19.80 0.48 32.52
CA PRO A 202 20.07 1.93 32.46
C PRO A 202 18.85 2.85 32.48
N ASN A 203 17.66 2.35 32.11
CA ASN A 203 16.42 3.13 32.08
C ASN A 203 15.41 2.80 33.20
N LYS A 204 15.77 1.96 34.19
CA LYS A 204 14.94 1.79 35.41
C LYS A 204 15.40 2.74 36.52
N LYS A 205 15.00 4.01 36.42
CA LYS A 205 14.95 4.90 37.59
C LYS A 205 14.02 4.27 38.65
N ARG A 206 14.58 3.58 39.64
CA ARG A 206 13.84 3.03 40.79
C ARG A 206 13.06 4.19 41.42
N LYS A 207 11.73 4.09 41.45
CA LYS A 207 10.93 4.88 42.39
C LYS A 207 11.23 4.31 43.78
N ALA A 208 12.17 4.94 44.49
CA ALA A 208 12.42 4.62 45.89
C ALA A 208 11.09 4.78 46.65
N SER A 209 10.66 3.71 47.32
CA SER A 209 9.40 3.68 48.03
C SER A 209 9.59 4.14 49.47
N ARG A 210 8.96 5.26 49.81
CA ARG A 210 8.53 5.59 51.18
C ARG A 210 9.59 5.41 52.28
N GLU A 211 10.41 6.43 52.47
CA GLU A 211 10.60 6.88 53.84
C GLU A 211 9.61 8.01 54.13
N ILE A 212 9.08 8.03 55.35
CA ILE A 212 8.08 9.00 55.79
C ILE A 212 8.82 10.15 56.46
N ASN A 213 8.70 11.35 55.91
CA ASN A 213 8.92 12.55 56.70
C ASN A 213 7.98 13.67 56.23
N ASN A 214 7.11 14.12 57.13
CA ASN A 214 6.09 15.13 56.84
C ASN A 214 6.72 16.53 56.85
N LYS A 215 6.64 17.25 55.73
CA LYS A 215 6.64 18.72 55.70
C LYS A 215 5.90 19.23 54.45
N SER A 216 4.84 19.99 54.67
CA SER A 216 3.90 20.43 53.65
C SER A 216 4.29 21.76 53.02
N PHE A 217 4.40 21.82 51.69
CA PHE A 217 4.47 23.09 50.95
C PHE A 217 3.60 23.10 49.69
N HIS A 218 3.04 24.26 49.37
CA HIS A 218 1.86 24.41 48.51
C HIS A 218 2.14 24.16 47.01
N ARG A 219 1.17 23.49 46.36
CA ARG A 219 1.05 23.47 44.88
C ARG A 219 0.72 24.86 44.34
N LYS A 220 1.73 25.64 43.92
CA LYS A 220 1.51 26.78 43.01
C LYS A 220 1.46 26.28 41.57
N LYS A 221 0.27 26.33 40.94
CA LYS A 221 0.14 26.23 39.47
C LYS A 221 0.91 27.40 38.84
N ARG A 222 1.81 27.14 37.88
CA ARG A 222 2.32 28.18 36.97
C ARG A 222 1.55 28.11 35.66
N ASN A 223 0.85 29.19 35.33
CA ASN A 223 0.18 29.37 34.04
C ASN A 223 1.24 29.58 32.94
N LYS A 224 0.95 29.15 31.71
CA LYS A 224 1.70 29.62 30.54
C LYS A 224 1.14 30.98 30.10
N PRO A 225 1.99 31.95 29.70
CA PRO A 225 1.54 33.21 29.13
C PRO A 225 0.98 33.01 27.70
N TYR A 226 0.15 33.95 27.26
CA TYR A 226 -0.41 34.03 25.91
C TYR A 226 0.27 35.17 25.13
N LEU A 227 0.53 34.96 23.84
CA LEU A 227 0.49 36.01 22.82
C LEU A 227 -0.62 35.67 21.81
N LYS A 228 -1.17 36.67 21.11
CA LYS A 228 -2.50 36.59 20.46
C LYS A 228 -2.60 37.49 19.22
N GLY A 229 -3.33 37.01 18.20
CA GLY A 229 -3.68 37.73 16.96
C GLY A 229 -3.16 36.98 15.72
N THR A 230 -3.89 36.82 14.61
CA THR A 230 -5.28 37.16 14.24
C THR A 230 -5.87 35.96 13.44
N GLN A 231 -7.17 35.58 13.41
CA GLN A 231 -8.34 36.27 12.81
C GLN A 231 -8.02 36.71 11.36
N ILE A 232 -8.71 36.31 10.26
CA ILE A 232 -10.09 35.85 9.93
C ILE A 232 -9.99 34.97 8.62
N ASP A 233 -10.72 33.88 8.29
CA ASP A 233 -11.79 33.06 8.93
C ASP A 233 -11.94 31.61 8.35
N ASN A 234 -12.98 30.89 8.81
CA ASN A 234 -13.78 29.78 8.23
C ASN A 234 -13.54 29.25 6.79
N TYR A 235 -13.46 27.91 6.65
CA TYR A 235 -14.54 27.07 6.08
C TYR A 235 -14.35 25.58 6.48
N ASN A 236 -15.45 24.80 6.44
CA ASN A 236 -15.49 23.32 6.48
C ASN A 236 -14.79 22.57 7.64
N LYS A 237 -15.44 22.54 8.82
CA LYS A 237 -15.19 21.52 9.87
C LYS A 237 -16.45 20.95 10.53
N LYS A 238 -17.47 20.64 9.71
CA LYS A 238 -18.52 19.66 10.07
C LYS A 238 -18.07 18.26 9.64
N TYR A 239 -18.65 17.22 10.23
CA TYR A 239 -18.41 15.79 9.94
C TYR A 239 -17.04 15.19 10.32
N PHE A 240 -16.68 15.22 11.61
CA PHE A 240 -16.06 14.04 12.23
C PHE A 240 -16.41 13.94 13.72
N LYS A 241 -17.21 12.95 14.11
CA LYS A 241 -17.51 12.64 15.53
C LYS A 241 -16.70 11.40 15.96
N PRO A 242 -15.67 11.53 16.81
CA PRO A 242 -14.96 10.36 17.33
C PRO A 242 -15.86 9.48 18.20
N TYR A 243 -15.82 8.17 17.96
CA TYR A 243 -16.71 7.18 18.60
C TYR A 243 -16.42 7.08 20.11
N ARG A 244 -17.37 7.49 20.97
CA ARG A 244 -17.25 7.34 22.44
C ARG A 244 -17.31 5.87 22.84
N LYS A 245 -16.16 5.21 23.02
CA LYS A 245 -16.10 3.89 23.68
C LYS A 245 -16.69 4.00 25.09
N LYS A 246 -17.79 3.28 25.37
CA LYS A 246 -18.41 3.20 26.70
C LYS A 246 -17.38 2.64 27.70
N LYS A 247 -17.19 3.31 28.84
CA LYS A 247 -16.48 2.71 29.98
C LYS A 247 -17.36 1.61 30.56
N PHE A 248 -16.89 0.37 30.57
CA PHE A 248 -17.51 -0.67 31.38
C PHE A 248 -17.32 -0.34 32.87
N LYS A 249 -18.39 -0.49 33.67
CA LYS A 249 -18.30 -0.45 35.14
C LYS A 249 -17.67 -1.76 35.61
N SER A 250 -16.62 -1.69 36.42
CA SER A 250 -16.04 -2.86 37.09
C SER A 250 -17.01 -3.43 38.12
N LYS A 251 -17.21 -4.75 38.11
CA LYS A 251 -17.85 -5.51 39.20
C LYS A 251 -16.88 -5.62 40.40
N PRO A 252 -17.38 -5.93 41.62
CA PRO A 252 -16.63 -5.76 42.87
C PRO A 252 -15.51 -6.79 43.10
N ASP A 253 -14.73 -6.58 44.17
CA ASP A 253 -13.55 -7.37 44.54
C ASP A 253 -13.82 -8.86 44.78
N ASN A 254 -13.51 -9.69 43.78
CA ASN A 254 -13.16 -11.08 44.02
C ASN A 254 -11.79 -11.14 44.71
N LYS A 255 -11.79 -11.19 46.04
CA LYS A 255 -10.60 -11.41 46.88
C LYS A 255 -9.84 -12.66 46.42
N ILE A 256 -8.70 -12.46 45.75
CA ILE A 256 -7.85 -13.55 45.24
C ILE A 256 -7.26 -14.32 46.42
N ILE A 257 -7.63 -15.59 46.60
CA ILE A 257 -7.13 -16.47 47.67
C ILE A 257 -6.07 -17.43 47.09
N CYS A 258 -4.95 -17.57 47.79
CA CYS A 258 -3.87 -18.45 47.39
C CYS A 258 -4.08 -19.89 47.85
N TYR A 259 -4.45 -20.80 46.94
CA TYR A 259 -4.71 -22.23 47.22
C TYR A 259 -3.53 -23.03 47.83
N LYS A 260 -2.32 -22.45 47.97
CA LYS A 260 -1.19 -23.07 48.68
C LYS A 260 -1.15 -22.76 50.18
N CYS A 261 -1.78 -21.69 50.64
CA CYS A 261 -1.66 -21.20 52.02
C CYS A 261 -2.93 -20.50 52.56
N ASN A 262 -4.01 -20.49 51.78
CA ASN A 262 -5.31 -19.85 52.02
C ASN A 262 -5.26 -18.35 52.40
N LYS A 263 -4.12 -17.67 52.20
CA LYS A 263 -3.98 -16.22 52.39
C LYS A 263 -4.44 -15.44 51.17
N ILE A 264 -5.04 -14.27 51.42
CA ILE A 264 -5.61 -13.40 50.39
C ILE A 264 -4.53 -12.46 49.80
N GLY A 265 -4.65 -12.11 48.52
CA GLY A 265 -3.89 -11.03 47.88
C GLY A 265 -2.81 -11.48 46.89
N HIS A 266 -2.61 -12.79 46.66
CA HIS A 266 -1.64 -13.31 45.69
C HIS A 266 -2.09 -14.67 45.12
N TYR A 267 -1.53 -15.07 43.97
CA TYR A 267 -1.80 -16.38 43.36
C TYR A 267 -0.80 -17.44 43.83
N ALA A 268 -1.15 -18.73 43.67
CA ALA A 268 -0.32 -19.87 44.08
C ALA A 268 1.07 -19.94 43.40
N LYS A 269 1.26 -19.29 42.25
CA LYS A 269 2.57 -19.13 41.61
C LYS A 269 3.48 -18.10 42.30
N ASP A 270 2.89 -17.05 42.87
CA ASP A 270 3.57 -15.91 43.51
C ASP A 270 3.65 -16.13 45.05
N CYS A 271 3.70 -17.39 45.49
CA CYS A 271 3.51 -17.77 46.89
C CYS A 271 4.83 -18.08 47.61
N TRP A 272 5.16 -17.18 48.52
CA TRP A 272 6.32 -17.13 49.42
C TRP A 272 6.62 -18.41 50.23
N THR A 273 5.62 -19.24 50.52
CA THR A 273 5.78 -20.41 51.39
C THR A 273 6.32 -21.62 50.61
N LYS A 274 7.51 -22.10 50.99
CA LYS A 274 8.05 -23.40 50.55
C LYS A 274 7.05 -24.51 50.93
N LYS A 275 6.89 -25.52 50.06
CA LYS A 275 5.98 -26.66 50.34
C LYS A 275 6.43 -27.38 51.61
N ALA A 276 5.55 -27.48 52.61
CA ALA A 276 5.58 -28.61 53.51
C ALA A 276 5.12 -29.85 52.73
N ILE A 277 5.88 -30.95 52.80
CA ILE A 277 5.46 -32.24 52.24
C ILE A 277 4.65 -32.93 53.35
N SER A 278 3.34 -33.02 53.17
CA SER A 278 2.48 -33.87 53.99
C SER A 278 2.49 -35.28 53.41
N THR A 279 3.33 -36.16 53.97
CA THR A 279 3.25 -37.61 53.75
C THR A 279 2.14 -38.21 54.62
N LEU A 280 1.07 -38.68 53.99
CA LEU A 280 0.27 -39.87 54.31
C LEU A 280 -0.76 -40.08 53.19
#